data_AF-A0A7X7VC78-F1
#
_entry.id   AF-A0A7X7VC78-F1
#
_cell.length_a   1.000
_cell.length_b   1.000
_cell.length_c   1.000
_cell.angle_alpha   90.00
_cell.angle_beta   90.00
_cell.angle_gamma   90.00
#
_symmetry.space_group_name_H-M   'P 1'
#
loop_
_entity.id
_entity.type
_entity.pdbx_description
1 polymer ?
#
loop_
_entity_poly.entity_id
_entity_poly.type
_entity_poly.pdbx_seq_one_letter_code
_entity_poly.pdbx_strand_id
1 'polypeptide(L)'
;MPVLDKKTQSLMENDPIAQAMVNELMELYRREADIDFGRLRTTYADSAITIHFLFLTTRPNDLPADMAPEHSEDIYAPFSEMARSTGGLIERSSNLTFLMERASQASESYYVLYYAPTNKDKNGAFRNIQVRIKGKSYRVLHRAGYIAD
;
A
#
# COMPACT_ATOMS: atom_id res chain seq x y z
N MET A 1 -4.72 -11.47 11.17
CA MET A 1 -5.56 -11.91 12.30
C MET A 1 -4.65 -12.36 13.43
N PRO A 2 -4.95 -12.09 14.72
CA PRO A 2 -4.29 -12.78 15.83
C PRO A 2 -4.39 -14.30 15.61
N VAL A 3 -3.27 -15.03 15.62
CA VAL A 3 -3.32 -16.49 15.56
C VAL A 3 -3.30 -17.02 16.98
N LEU A 4 -4.31 -17.80 17.30
CA LEU A 4 -4.42 -18.47 18.59
C LEU A 4 -3.37 -19.57 18.67
N ASP A 5 -2.62 -19.61 19.77
CA ASP A 5 -1.73 -20.73 20.04
C ASP A 5 -2.54 -22.03 20.21
N LYS A 6 -1.87 -23.18 20.07
CA LYS A 6 -2.51 -24.50 20.11
C LYS A 6 -3.27 -24.79 21.41
N LYS A 7 -2.85 -24.19 22.53
CA LYS A 7 -3.50 -24.36 23.84
C LYS A 7 -4.78 -23.53 23.88
N THR A 8 -4.78 -22.34 23.29
CA THR A 8 -5.99 -21.51 23.21
C THR A 8 -6.99 -22.08 22.18
N GLN A 9 -6.52 -22.69 21.10
CA GLN A 9 -7.36 -23.44 20.15
C GLN A 9 -8.05 -24.65 20.80
N SER A 10 -7.34 -25.43 21.62
CA SER A 10 -7.93 -26.61 22.30
C SER A 10 -8.90 -26.24 23.43
N LEU A 11 -8.69 -25.09 24.09
CA LEU A 11 -9.64 -24.52 25.05
C LEU A 11 -10.92 -24.05 24.36
N MET A 12 -10.82 -23.43 23.17
CA MET A 12 -11.96 -23.04 22.36
C MET A 12 -12.80 -24.22 21.87
N GLU A 13 -12.19 -25.36 21.51
CA GLU A 13 -12.94 -26.51 20.96
C GLU A 13 -13.99 -27.06 21.94
N ASN A 14 -13.78 -26.88 23.24
CA ASN A 14 -14.60 -27.51 24.28
C ASN A 14 -15.41 -26.51 25.13
N ASP A 15 -15.26 -25.21 24.91
CA ASP A 15 -15.92 -24.16 25.71
C ASP A 15 -16.60 -23.10 24.83
N PRO A 16 -17.95 -23.05 24.79
CA PRO A 16 -18.69 -22.07 24.00
C PRO A 16 -18.53 -20.62 24.48
N ILE A 17 -18.20 -20.39 25.75
CA ILE A 17 -17.91 -19.05 26.28
C ILE A 17 -16.54 -18.59 25.76
N ALA A 18 -15.54 -19.47 25.75
CA ALA A 18 -14.23 -19.18 25.19
C ALA A 18 -14.30 -18.88 23.68
N GLN A 19 -15.15 -19.59 22.93
CA GLN A 19 -15.40 -19.29 21.51
C GLN A 19 -15.99 -17.89 21.32
N ALA A 20 -16.99 -17.50 22.11
CA ALA A 20 -17.61 -16.19 22.01
C ALA A 20 -16.63 -15.06 22.32
N MET A 21 -15.85 -15.18 23.41
CA MET A 21 -14.87 -14.19 23.81
C MET A 21 -13.74 -14.02 22.78
N VAL A 22 -13.25 -15.12 22.19
CA VAL A 22 -12.24 -15.05 21.14
C VAL A 22 -12.81 -14.43 19.88
N ASN A 23 -14.02 -14.77 19.47
CA ASN A 23 -14.65 -14.15 18.31
C ASN A 23 -14.84 -12.63 18.51
N GLU A 24 -15.27 -12.19 19.69
CA GLU A 24 -15.40 -10.77 20.04
C GLU A 24 -14.04 -10.06 20.07
N LEU A 25 -12.99 -10.71 20.59
CA LEU A 25 -11.62 -10.20 20.54
C LEU A 25 -11.12 -10.08 19.09
N MET A 26 -11.40 -11.08 18.25
CA MET A 26 -11.02 -11.10 16.84
C MET A 26 -11.75 -10.01 16.04
N GLU A 27 -13.03 -9.75 16.34
CA GLU A 27 -13.78 -8.61 15.79
C GLU A 27 -13.23 -7.27 16.25
N LEU A 28 -12.77 -7.16 17.51
CA LEU A 28 -12.13 -5.95 18.03
C LEU A 28 -10.80 -5.63 17.32
N TYR A 29 -10.01 -6.66 17.01
CA TYR A 29 -8.78 -6.55 16.20
C TYR A 29 -9.07 -6.30 14.72
N ARG A 30 -10.24 -6.73 14.23
CA ARG A 30 -10.75 -6.42 12.89
C ARG A 30 -11.46 -5.07 12.82
N ARG A 31 -10.97 -4.06 13.57
CA ARG A 31 -11.22 -2.68 13.16
C ARG A 31 -10.36 -2.40 11.94
N GLU A 32 -10.84 -2.85 10.77
CA GLU A 32 -10.48 -2.27 9.49
C GLU A 32 -10.62 -0.76 9.68
N ALA A 33 -9.50 -0.03 9.65
CA ALA A 33 -9.59 1.40 9.44
C ALA A 33 -10.33 1.54 8.10
N ASP A 34 -11.49 2.17 8.11
CA ASP A 34 -12.22 2.50 6.88
C ASP A 34 -11.38 3.55 6.14
N ILE A 35 -10.43 3.06 5.33
CA ILE A 35 -9.48 3.91 4.63
C ILE A 35 -10.17 4.41 3.38
N ASP A 36 -10.44 5.72 3.38
CA ASP A 36 -10.89 6.42 2.19
C ASP A 36 -9.74 6.53 1.17
N PHE A 37 -9.66 5.54 0.29
CA PHE A 37 -8.68 5.50 -0.80
C PHE A 37 -8.86 6.66 -1.79
N GLY A 38 -10.07 7.22 -1.92
CA GLY A 38 -10.32 8.38 -2.77
C GLY A 38 -9.59 9.60 -2.24
N ARG A 39 -9.78 9.89 -0.95
CA ARG A 39 -9.11 11.01 -0.27
C ARG A 39 -7.60 10.81 -0.20
N LEU A 40 -7.15 9.60 0.12
CA LEU A 40 -5.73 9.25 0.15
C LEU A 40 -5.11 9.48 -1.24
N ARG A 41 -5.76 9.03 -2.31
CA ARG A 41 -5.30 9.31 -3.68
C ARG A 41 -5.17 10.79 -3.96
N THR A 42 -6.22 11.58 -3.71
CA THR A 42 -6.21 13.00 -4.06
C THR A 42 -5.18 13.80 -3.25
N THR A 43 -5.05 13.52 -1.96
CA THR A 43 -4.11 14.23 -1.07
C THR A 43 -2.66 13.93 -1.44
N TYR A 44 -2.32 12.66 -1.70
CA TYR A 44 -0.95 12.30 -2.05
C TYR A 44 -0.61 12.62 -3.50
N ALA A 45 -1.56 12.57 -4.44
CA ALA A 45 -1.30 12.96 -5.81
C ALA A 45 -0.94 14.44 -5.96
N ASP A 46 -1.61 15.31 -5.18
CA ASP A 46 -1.36 16.74 -5.17
C ASP A 46 -0.12 17.14 -4.37
N SER A 47 0.36 16.24 -3.50
CA SER A 47 1.59 16.47 -2.75
C SER A 47 2.81 16.56 -3.66
N ALA A 48 3.73 17.50 -3.38
CA ALA A 48 4.97 17.67 -4.12
C ALA A 48 6.07 16.67 -3.70
N ILE A 49 5.68 15.45 -3.31
CA ILE A 49 6.58 14.39 -2.86
C ILE A 49 6.40 13.13 -3.71
N THR A 50 7.43 12.28 -3.72
CA THR A 50 7.39 10.94 -4.33
C THR A 50 7.58 9.90 -3.23
N ILE A 51 6.68 8.91 -3.15
CA ILE A 51 6.74 7.84 -2.16
C ILE A 51 7.06 6.51 -2.86
N HIS A 52 8.20 5.91 -2.55
CA HIS A 52 8.50 4.53 -2.94
C HIS A 52 8.14 3.58 -1.79
N PHE A 53 7.33 2.57 -2.07
CA PHE A 53 6.93 1.56 -1.09
C PHE A 53 7.55 0.20 -1.45
N LEU A 54 8.45 -0.27 -0.59
CA LEU A 54 9.11 -1.56 -0.71
C LEU A 54 8.57 -2.48 0.39
N PHE A 55 7.93 -3.57 -0.03
CA PHE A 55 7.30 -4.50 0.89
C PHE A 55 8.11 -5.80 0.98
N LEU A 56 8.85 -5.94 2.09
CA LEU A 56 9.63 -7.14 2.39
C LEU A 56 8.71 -8.26 2.88
N THR A 57 8.57 -9.31 2.09
CA THR A 57 7.79 -10.49 2.50
C THR A 57 8.68 -11.51 3.18
N THR A 58 8.25 -12.06 4.30
CA THR A 58 8.90 -13.23 4.91
C THR A 58 8.74 -14.45 4.00
N ARG A 59 9.80 -15.27 3.93
CA ARG A 59 9.70 -16.58 3.26
C ARG A 59 8.87 -17.51 4.16
N PRO A 60 7.92 -18.28 3.62
CA PRO A 60 7.07 -19.17 4.43
C PRO A 60 7.84 -20.14 5.33
N ASN A 61 9.07 -20.52 4.95
CA ASN A 61 9.91 -21.48 5.70
C ASN A 61 10.77 -20.84 6.80
N ASP A 62 10.87 -19.51 6.87
CA ASP A 62 11.69 -18.81 7.87
C ASP A 62 10.90 -18.41 9.12
N LEU A 63 9.58 -18.60 9.10
CA LEU A 63 8.70 -18.30 10.22
C LEU A 63 8.52 -19.57 11.08
N PRO A 64 8.75 -19.49 12.40
CA PRO A 64 8.23 -20.49 13.33
C PRO A 64 6.74 -20.71 13.07
N ALA A 65 6.26 -21.96 13.10
CA ALA A 65 4.86 -22.29 12.78
C ALA A 65 3.82 -21.59 13.69
N ASP A 66 4.30 -21.06 14.80
CA ASP A 66 3.62 -20.29 15.85
C ASP A 66 3.66 -18.77 15.62
N MET A 67 4.48 -18.26 14.69
CA MET A 67 4.39 -16.88 14.21
C MET A 67 3.38 -16.81 13.07
N ALA A 68 2.17 -16.36 13.42
CA ALA A 68 1.19 -15.85 12.47
C ALA A 68 1.86 -14.98 11.40
N PRO A 69 1.54 -15.12 10.10
CA PRO A 69 1.81 -14.04 9.16
C PRO A 69 0.96 -12.85 9.59
N GLU A 70 1.51 -11.96 10.42
CA GLU A 70 0.84 -10.74 10.84
C GLU A 70 0.48 -9.90 9.62
N HIS A 71 -0.78 -9.44 9.58
CA HIS A 71 -1.45 -8.23 9.04
C HIS A 71 -0.75 -7.32 8.00
N SER A 72 0.29 -7.81 7.34
CA SER A 72 1.14 -7.06 6.45
C SER A 72 0.40 -6.74 5.14
N GLU A 73 -0.64 -7.50 4.80
CA GLU A 73 -1.57 -7.20 3.70
C GLU A 73 -2.47 -5.99 3.99
N ASP A 74 -2.85 -5.77 5.25
CA ASP A 74 -3.73 -4.66 5.64
C ASP A 74 -3.02 -3.31 5.47
N ILE A 75 -1.70 -3.26 5.69
CA ILE A 75 -0.87 -2.09 5.39
C ILE A 75 -0.44 -2.03 3.91
N TYR A 76 -0.45 -3.14 3.18
CA TYR A 76 0.02 -3.16 1.80
C TYR A 76 -0.83 -2.26 0.91
N ALA A 77 -2.16 -2.36 1.01
CA ALA A 77 -3.07 -1.64 0.11
C ALA A 77 -3.00 -0.10 0.29
N PRO A 78 -3.09 0.47 1.51
CA PRO A 78 -3.00 1.91 1.72
C PRO A 78 -1.66 2.49 1.27
N PHE A 79 -0.55 1.83 1.62
CA PHE A 79 0.79 2.30 1.24
C PHE A 79 1.06 2.16 -0.25
N SER A 80 0.53 1.12 -0.89
CA SER A 80 0.55 0.99 -2.34
C SER A 80 -0.22 2.13 -3.01
N GLU A 81 -1.37 2.51 -2.46
CA GLU A 81 -2.14 3.63 -3.03
C GLU A 81 -1.41 4.97 -2.85
N MET A 82 -0.77 5.22 -1.70
CA MET A 82 0.05 6.42 -1.50
C MET A 82 1.20 6.49 -2.51
N ALA A 83 1.96 5.40 -2.65
CA ALA A 83 3.07 5.31 -3.59
C ALA A 83 2.60 5.51 -5.04
N ARG A 84 1.51 4.83 -5.45
CA ARG A 84 0.94 5.00 -6.80
C ARG A 84 0.49 6.43 -7.07
N SER A 85 -0.15 7.06 -6.09
CA SER A 85 -0.74 8.40 -6.25
C SER A 85 0.32 9.47 -6.47
N THR A 86 1.45 9.34 -5.78
CA THR A 86 2.63 10.22 -5.97
C THR A 86 3.44 9.90 -7.23
N GLY A 87 3.16 8.77 -7.90
CA GLY A 87 3.98 8.28 -9.00
C GLY A 87 5.27 7.62 -8.58
N GLY A 88 5.33 7.09 -7.37
CA GLY A 88 6.46 6.32 -6.89
C GLY A 88 6.40 4.84 -7.23
N LEU A 89 7.44 4.14 -6.79
CA LEU A 89 7.64 2.71 -7.04
C LEU A 89 6.89 1.89 -5.99
N ILE A 90 6.28 0.79 -6.43
CA ILE A 90 5.75 -0.25 -5.54
C ILE A 90 6.41 -1.54 -5.96
N GLU A 91 7.09 -2.19 -5.02
CA GLU A 91 7.72 -3.50 -5.21
C GLU A 91 7.51 -4.37 -3.97
N ARG A 92 7.38 -5.68 -4.20
CA ARG A 92 7.17 -6.69 -3.17
C ARG A 92 8.11 -7.85 -3.43
N SER A 93 8.88 -8.27 -2.44
CA SER A 93 9.82 -9.39 -2.57
C SER A 93 10.31 -9.86 -1.21
N SER A 94 10.76 -11.11 -1.11
CA SER A 94 11.52 -11.59 0.05
C SER A 94 13.03 -11.33 -0.07
N ASN A 95 13.47 -10.82 -1.23
CA ASN A 95 14.87 -10.47 -1.48
C ASN A 95 15.08 -8.97 -1.25
N LEU A 96 15.73 -8.62 -0.14
CA LEU A 96 16.02 -7.25 0.23
C LEU A 96 16.95 -6.54 -0.77
N THR A 97 17.98 -7.24 -1.25
CA THR A 97 18.92 -6.69 -2.24
C THR A 97 18.18 -6.26 -3.50
N PHE A 98 17.29 -7.12 -4.01
CA PHE A 98 16.44 -6.79 -5.15
C PHE A 98 15.58 -5.54 -4.88
N LEU A 99 14.91 -5.44 -3.72
CA LEU A 99 14.09 -4.27 -3.38
C LEU A 99 14.93 -2.99 -3.37
N MET A 100 16.12 -3.02 -2.79
CA MET A 100 17.03 -1.87 -2.71
C MET A 100 17.56 -1.45 -4.08
N GLU A 101 17.94 -2.41 -4.93
CA GLU A 101 18.35 -2.12 -6.32
C GLU A 101 17.23 -1.41 -7.10
N ARG A 102 15.99 -1.91 -6.97
CA ARG A 102 14.83 -1.29 -7.63
C ARG A 102 14.56 0.12 -7.12
N ALA A 103 14.73 0.35 -5.81
CA ALA A 103 14.58 1.67 -5.21
C ALA A 103 15.66 2.66 -5.68
N SER A 104 16.92 2.22 -5.78
CA SER A 104 18.02 3.03 -6.33
C SER A 104 17.71 3.43 -7.78
N GLN A 105 17.33 2.46 -8.62
CA GLN A 105 16.96 2.70 -10.01
C GLN A 105 15.81 3.70 -10.17
N ALA A 106 14.79 3.62 -9.32
CA ALA A 106 13.66 4.53 -9.33
C ALA A 106 14.00 5.95 -8.84
N SER A 107 15.05 6.09 -8.03
CA SER A 107 15.50 7.37 -7.48
C SER A 107 16.51 8.09 -8.40
N GLU A 108 17.33 7.34 -9.13
CA GLU A 108 18.41 7.87 -9.97
C GLU A 108 17.95 8.39 -11.34
N SER A 109 16.90 7.78 -11.91
CA SER A 109 16.49 8.04 -13.30
C SER A 109 15.06 8.56 -13.36
N TYR A 110 14.90 9.88 -13.42
CA TYR A 110 13.61 10.52 -13.68
C TYR A 110 13.72 11.66 -14.69
N TYR A 111 12.65 11.86 -15.44
CA TYR A 111 12.49 12.99 -16.35
C TYR A 111 11.58 14.02 -15.69
N VAL A 112 11.98 15.29 -15.73
CA VAL A 112 11.13 16.40 -15.32
C VAL A 112 10.26 16.81 -16.50
N LEU A 113 8.95 16.62 -16.37
CA LEU A 113 7.97 17.01 -17.36
C LEU A 113 7.13 18.17 -16.81
N TYR A 114 7.16 19.30 -17.50
CA TYR A 114 6.29 20.43 -17.17
C TYR A 114 5.00 20.36 -17.97
N TYR A 115 3.87 20.51 -17.28
CA TYR A 115 2.54 20.56 -17.88
C TYR A 115 1.82 21.82 -17.41
N ALA A 116 1.40 22.66 -18.36
CA ALA A 116 0.51 23.77 -18.12
C ALA A 116 -0.90 23.41 -18.62
N PRO A 117 -1.92 23.42 -17.74
CA PRO A 117 -3.27 23.09 -18.18
C PRO A 117 -3.85 24.18 -19.08
N THR A 118 -4.61 23.76 -20.09
CA THR A 118 -5.34 24.68 -20.98
C THR A 118 -6.52 25.32 -20.26
N ASN A 119 -7.22 24.56 -19.41
CA ASN A 119 -8.22 25.07 -18.49
C ASN A 119 -7.52 25.58 -17.21
N LYS A 120 -7.68 26.86 -16.85
CA LYS A 120 -7.07 27.48 -15.66
C LYS A 120 -8.05 27.70 -14.50
N ASP A 121 -9.26 27.18 -14.59
CA ASP A 121 -10.31 27.34 -13.57
C ASP A 121 -9.92 26.66 -12.25
N LYS A 122 -9.78 27.46 -11.20
CA LYS A 122 -9.46 27.01 -9.84
C LYS A 122 -10.74 26.66 -9.08
N ASN A 123 -11.34 25.51 -9.39
CA ASN A 123 -12.62 25.08 -8.85
C ASN A 123 -12.50 24.00 -7.74
N GLY A 124 -11.28 23.71 -7.27
CA GLY A 124 -11.01 22.67 -6.27
C GLY A 124 -11.21 21.23 -6.77
N ALA A 125 -11.52 21.03 -8.05
CA ALA A 125 -11.70 19.69 -8.60
C ALA A 125 -10.35 18.99 -8.79
N PHE A 126 -10.34 17.67 -8.55
CA PHE A 126 -9.18 16.85 -8.85
C PHE A 126 -9.04 16.64 -10.37
N ARG A 127 -7.84 16.92 -10.88
CA ARG A 127 -7.50 16.80 -12.30
C ARG A 127 -6.52 15.66 -12.50
N ASN A 128 -6.97 14.60 -13.14
CA ASN A 128 -6.15 13.42 -13.46
C ASN A 128 -5.03 13.77 -14.45
N ILE A 129 -3.85 13.23 -14.22
CA ILE A 129 -2.71 13.27 -15.15
C ILE A 129 -2.50 11.87 -15.70
N GLN A 130 -2.25 11.77 -17.01
CA GLN A 130 -1.83 10.53 -17.63
C GLN A 130 -0.65 10.79 -18.55
N VAL A 131 0.43 10.02 -18.35
CA VAL A 131 1.62 10.10 -19.20
C VAL A 131 1.67 8.85 -20.08
N ARG A 132 1.83 9.03 -21.38
CA ARG A 132 1.92 7.93 -22.36
C ARG A 132 3.18 8.11 -23.20
N ILE A 133 3.96 7.05 -23.33
CA ILE A 133 5.15 7.01 -24.18
C ILE A 133 4.80 6.24 -25.45
N LYS A 134 5.14 6.79 -26.62
CA LYS A 134 4.95 6.11 -27.90
C LYS A 134 6.00 5.01 -28.07
N GLY A 135 5.61 3.86 -28.64
CA GLY A 135 6.53 2.75 -28.94
C GLY A 135 6.38 1.56 -28.00
N LYS A 136 7.50 1.00 -27.53
CA LYS A 136 7.57 -0.22 -26.70
C LYS A 136 6.77 -0.11 -25.40
N SER A 137 6.47 -1.26 -24.78
CA SER A 137 5.84 -1.32 -23.46
C SER A 137 6.79 -0.85 -22.36
N TYR A 138 6.59 0.38 -21.89
CA TYR A 138 7.30 0.94 -20.72
C TYR A 138 6.39 0.98 -19.49
N ARG A 139 6.95 0.72 -18.31
CA ARG A 139 6.30 1.06 -17.03
C ARG A 139 6.59 2.53 -16.75
N VAL A 140 5.57 3.37 -16.83
CA VAL A 140 5.67 4.81 -16.54
C VAL A 140 5.18 5.06 -15.13
N LEU A 141 6.01 5.70 -14.32
CA LEU A 141 5.64 6.15 -12.99
C LEU A 141 5.43 7.67 -13.06
N HIS A 142 4.25 8.13 -12.65
CA HIS A 142 3.89 9.55 -12.65
C HIS A 142 2.81 9.80 -11.61
N ARG A 143 2.76 11.02 -11.05
CA ARG A 143 1.69 11.41 -10.12
C ARG A 143 0.31 11.26 -10.77
N ALA A 144 -0.69 10.87 -9.99
CA ALA A 144 -2.03 10.57 -10.50
C ALA A 144 -2.80 11.82 -10.94
N GLY A 145 -2.49 12.99 -10.39
CA GLY A 145 -3.22 14.23 -10.67
C GLY A 145 -2.81 15.37 -9.75
N TYR A 146 -3.67 16.37 -9.64
CA TYR A 146 -3.52 17.54 -8.77
C TYR A 146 -4.89 18.16 -8.47
N ILE A 147 -5.00 18.95 -7.40
CA ILE A 147 -6.18 19.73 -7.07
C ILE A 147 -6.10 21.08 -7.77
N ALA A 148 -7.19 21.53 -8.38
CA ALA A 148 -7.24 22.83 -9.07
C ALA A 148 -7.54 23.97 -8.10
N ASP A 149 -6.56 24.34 -7.27
CA ASP A 149 -6.65 25.44 -6.29
C ASP A 149 -5.77 26.66 -6.66
#